data_AF-A0A9D7EA85-F1
#
_entry.id   AF-A0A9D7EA85-F1
#
_cell.length_a   1.000
_cell.length_b   1.000
_cell.length_c   1.000
_cell.angle_alpha   90.00
_cell.angle_beta   90.00
_cell.angle_gamma   90.00
#
_symmetry.space_group_name_H-M   'P 1'
#
loop_
_entity.id
_entity.type
_entity.pdbx_description
1 polymer ?
#
loop_
_entity_poly.entity_id
_entity_poly.type
_entity_poly.pdbx_seq_one_letter_code
_entity_poly.pdbx_strand_id
1 'polypeptide(L)'
;MAGDRQRDSSIAVLVDGLKELRAELKQADSELPKRLQKVNKALATEVAAEASGKFYHRVSDVDSRSGPVRQQKSGPGSISRSRASIRATATQSSASVLGGGPKAPAFFGHEFGGGARPSTRQFPTHRGRDGYVLYPAIRAALPSAEARWNRIFDELFETREGPL
;
A
#
# COMPACT_ATOMS: atom_id res chain seq x y z
N MET A 1 4.48 -32.39 11.66
CA MET A 1 3.70 -31.91 10.52
C MET A 1 4.31 -30.59 10.06
N ALA A 2 5.29 -30.63 9.16
CA ALA A 2 5.96 -29.44 8.66
C ALA A 2 5.06 -28.81 7.58
N GLY A 3 4.34 -27.76 7.97
CA GLY A 3 3.47 -27.01 7.05
C GLY A 3 4.28 -26.49 5.87
N ASP A 4 3.73 -26.72 4.69
CA ASP A 4 4.26 -26.30 3.41
C ASP A 4 4.60 -24.80 3.47
N ARG A 5 5.89 -24.48 3.45
CA ARG A 5 6.36 -23.10 3.44
C ARG A 5 6.10 -22.57 2.04
N GLN A 6 4.89 -22.04 1.80
CA GLN A 6 4.63 -21.19 0.65
C GLN A 6 5.69 -20.10 0.66
N ARG A 7 6.67 -20.24 -0.24
CA ARG A 7 7.61 -19.17 -0.52
C ARG A 7 6.74 -18.06 -1.08
N ASP A 8 6.60 -16.96 -0.34
CA ASP A 8 6.12 -15.68 -0.88
C ASP A 8 6.97 -15.42 -2.14
N SER A 9 6.47 -15.86 -3.29
CA SER A 9 7.08 -15.59 -4.56
C SER A 9 6.82 -14.12 -4.79
N SER A 10 7.79 -13.27 -4.47
CA SER A 10 7.94 -12.03 -5.21
C SER A 10 8.02 -12.44 -6.68
N ILE A 11 6.89 -12.39 -7.39
CA ILE A 11 6.84 -12.65 -8.82
C ILE A 11 7.55 -11.47 -9.46
N ALA A 12 8.87 -11.56 -9.56
CA ALA A 12 9.67 -10.66 -10.34
C ALA A 12 9.62 -11.18 -11.78
N VAL A 13 8.79 -10.58 -12.61
CA VAL A 13 8.77 -10.85 -14.05
C VAL A 13 9.88 -10.00 -14.68
N LEU A 14 10.92 -10.66 -15.18
CA LEU A 14 11.89 -10.01 -16.04
C LEU A 14 11.24 -9.82 -17.41
N VAL A 15 11.13 -8.58 -17.86
CA VAL A 15 10.61 -8.26 -19.19
C VAL A 15 11.77 -7.74 -20.02
N ASP A 16 12.28 -8.59 -20.91
CA ASP A 16 13.31 -8.21 -21.87
C ASP A 16 12.75 -7.14 -22.83
N GLY A 17 13.56 -6.14 -23.15
CA GLY A 17 13.14 -5.04 -24.04
C GLY A 17 12.35 -3.91 -23.36
N LEU A 18 12.01 -4.02 -22.07
CA LEU A 18 11.22 -2.98 -21.37
C LEU A 18 11.95 -1.64 -21.33
N LYS A 19 13.28 -1.63 -21.25
CA LYS A 19 14.07 -0.40 -21.22
C LYS A 19 14.07 0.28 -22.59
N GLU A 20 14.22 -0.50 -23.64
CA GLU A 20 14.25 -0.08 -25.04
C GLU A 20 12.89 0.47 -25.45
N LEU A 21 11.80 -0.27 -25.19
CA LEU A 21 10.43 0.17 -25.43
C LEU A 21 10.14 1.53 -24.75
N ARG A 22 10.62 1.73 -23.52
CA ARG A 22 10.44 3.00 -22.80
C ARG A 22 11.23 4.15 -23.43
N ALA A 23 12.41 3.87 -23.96
CA ALA A 23 13.19 4.87 -24.67
C ALA A 23 12.49 5.32 -25.95
N GLU A 24 11.96 4.38 -26.73
CA GLU A 24 11.19 4.64 -27.94
C GLU A 24 9.89 5.39 -27.65
N LEU A 25 9.13 4.93 -26.65
CA LEU A 25 7.89 5.59 -26.22
C LEU A 25 8.14 7.03 -25.74
N LYS A 26 9.26 7.29 -25.06
CA LYS A 26 9.64 8.65 -24.63
C LYS A 26 10.04 9.53 -25.81
N GLN A 27 10.65 8.95 -26.85
CA GLN A 27 10.98 9.69 -28.08
C GLN A 27 9.71 10.05 -28.86
N ALA A 28 8.73 9.14 -28.91
CA ALA A 28 7.44 9.38 -29.58
C ALA A 28 6.57 10.41 -28.82
N ASP A 29 6.53 10.34 -27.49
CA ASP A 29 5.75 11.27 -26.66
C ASP A 29 6.47 11.54 -25.33
N SER A 30 7.00 12.76 -25.19
CA SER A 30 7.76 13.18 -24.02
C SER A 30 6.93 13.30 -22.74
N GLU A 31 5.60 13.38 -22.85
CA GLU A 31 4.67 13.44 -21.71
C GLU A 31 4.25 12.04 -21.25
N LEU A 32 4.48 11.00 -22.06
CA LEU A 32 4.08 9.63 -21.73
C LEU A 32 4.68 9.10 -20.42
N PRO A 33 5.97 9.32 -20.08
CA PRO A 33 6.52 8.87 -18.81
C PRO A 33 5.79 9.46 -17.59
N LYS A 34 5.36 10.72 -17.66
CA LYS A 34 4.59 11.37 -16.57
C LYS A 34 3.18 10.78 -16.47
N ARG A 35 2.57 10.48 -17.62
CA ARG A 35 1.27 9.80 -17.68
C ARG A 35 1.33 8.40 -17.08
N LEU A 36 2.31 7.59 -17.46
CA LEU A 36 2.56 6.26 -16.88
C LEU A 36 2.81 6.34 -15.36
N GLN A 37 3.58 7.34 -14.92
CA GLN A 37 3.76 7.58 -13.49
C GLN A 37 2.43 7.90 -12.78
N LYS A 38 1.54 8.66 -13.41
CA LYS A 38 0.20 8.97 -12.88
C LYS A 38 -0.67 7.72 -12.79
N VAL A 39 -0.66 6.85 -13.81
CA VAL A 39 -1.36 5.54 -13.82
C VAL A 39 -0.87 4.67 -12.67
N ASN A 40 0.45 4.47 -12.57
CA ASN A 40 1.05 3.66 -11.50
C ASN A 40 0.75 4.25 -10.12
N LYS A 41 0.71 5.57 -10.00
CA LYS A 41 0.35 6.25 -8.74
C LYS A 41 -1.11 6.05 -8.37
N ALA A 42 -2.03 6.07 -9.34
CA ALA A 42 -3.45 5.83 -9.11
C ALA A 42 -3.68 4.42 -8.56
N LEU A 43 -3.11 3.39 -9.21
CA LEU A 43 -3.16 2.02 -8.74
C LEU A 43 -2.59 1.86 -7.31
N ALA A 44 -1.40 2.42 -7.06
CA ALA A 44 -0.80 2.39 -5.71
C ALA A 44 -1.67 3.13 -4.67
N THR A 45 -2.39 4.18 -5.07
CA THR A 45 -3.27 4.95 -4.19
C THR A 45 -4.51 4.16 -3.80
N GLU A 46 -5.12 3.43 -4.74
CA GLU A 46 -6.23 2.52 -4.44
C GLU A 46 -5.81 1.44 -3.44
N VAL A 47 -4.68 0.77 -3.68
CA VAL A 47 -4.17 -0.26 -2.78
C VAL A 47 -3.82 0.33 -1.41
N ALA A 48 -3.22 1.52 -1.36
CA ALA A 48 -2.92 2.23 -0.12
C ALA A 48 -4.18 2.61 0.67
N ALA A 49 -5.25 3.01 -0.03
CA ALA A 49 -6.53 3.34 0.58
C ALA A 49 -7.21 2.08 1.16
N GLU A 50 -7.19 0.97 0.41
CA GLU A 50 -7.69 -0.32 0.86
C GLU A 50 -6.94 -0.82 2.10
N ALA A 51 -5.60 -0.77 2.06
CA ALA A 51 -4.75 -1.09 3.19
C ALA A 51 -5.07 -0.21 4.41
N SER A 52 -5.19 1.10 4.21
CA SER A 52 -5.52 2.04 5.28
C SER A 52 -6.89 1.77 5.89
N GLY A 53 -7.85 1.27 5.10
CA GLY A 53 -9.18 0.86 5.56
C GLY A 53 -9.17 -0.43 6.40
N LYS A 54 -8.18 -1.30 6.21
CA LYS A 54 -8.02 -2.58 6.93
C LYS A 54 -7.37 -2.46 8.32
N PHE A 55 -6.90 -1.27 8.71
CA PHE A 55 -6.49 -1.05 10.10
C PHE A 55 -7.66 -1.37 11.02
N TYR A 56 -7.45 -2.25 11.99
CA TYR A 56 -8.47 -2.60 12.97
C TYR A 56 -9.03 -1.32 13.60
N HIS A 57 -10.36 -1.29 13.73
CA HIS A 57 -11.04 -0.22 14.45
C HIS A 57 -10.42 -0.14 15.85
N ARG A 58 -10.19 1.08 16.34
CA ARG A 58 -9.92 1.26 17.76
C ARG A 58 -11.11 0.58 18.47
N VAL A 59 -10.83 -0.34 19.39
CA VAL A 59 -11.81 -0.58 20.46
C VAL A 59 -11.97 0.79 21.09
N SER A 60 -13.14 1.40 20.92
CA SER A 60 -13.50 2.59 21.66
C SER A 60 -13.59 2.14 23.11
N ASP A 61 -12.49 2.29 23.86
CA ASP A 61 -12.54 2.19 25.31
C ASP A 61 -13.51 3.27 25.80
N VAL A 62 -14.71 2.80 26.15
CA VAL A 62 -15.45 3.09 27.38
C VAL A 62 -15.18 4.48 27.97
N ASP A 63 -16.06 5.43 27.67
CA ASP A 63 -16.85 6.11 28.71
C ASP A 63 -17.82 7.10 28.07
N SER A 64 -19.10 6.73 27.96
CA SER A 64 -20.20 7.62 27.60
C SER A 64 -20.57 8.62 28.73
N ARG A 65 -19.68 8.82 29.71
CA ARG A 65 -19.90 9.69 30.90
C ARG A 65 -18.97 10.90 31.00
N SER A 66 -18.02 11.08 30.07
CA SER A 66 -16.88 11.99 30.28
C SER A 66 -16.83 13.17 29.30
N GLY A 67 -17.76 14.13 29.44
CA GLY A 67 -17.63 15.53 28.97
C GLY A 67 -17.21 15.78 27.51
N PRO A 68 -16.95 17.05 27.11
CA PRO A 68 -16.47 17.36 25.77
C PRO A 68 -15.02 16.87 25.61
N VAL A 69 -14.85 15.77 24.88
CA VAL A 69 -13.55 15.17 24.57
C VAL A 69 -12.73 16.14 23.73
N ARG A 70 -11.71 16.76 24.34
CA ARG A 70 -10.67 17.50 23.60
C ARG A 70 -10.08 16.55 22.56
N GLN A 71 -10.02 16.97 21.29
CA GLN A 71 -9.36 16.22 20.21
C GLN A 71 -7.87 16.06 20.54
N GLN A 72 -7.51 15.01 21.28
CA GLN A 72 -6.12 14.71 21.60
C GLN A 72 -5.40 14.31 20.31
N LYS A 73 -4.35 15.07 19.97
CA LYS A 73 -3.44 14.72 18.87
C LYS A 73 -2.93 13.30 19.12
N SER A 74 -3.11 12.44 18.12
CA SER A 74 -2.73 11.04 18.22
C SER A 74 -1.21 10.91 18.48
N GLY A 75 -0.82 10.16 19.51
CA GLY A 75 0.59 9.97 19.89
C GLY A 75 1.40 9.15 18.86
N PRO A 76 2.74 9.12 18.97
CA PRO A 76 3.64 8.39 18.07
C PRO A 76 3.32 6.89 17.92
N GLY A 77 2.79 6.25 18.98
CA GLY A 77 2.41 4.84 18.97
C GLY A 77 0.99 4.56 18.45
N SER A 78 0.24 5.59 18.09
CA SER A 78 -1.18 5.44 17.74
C SER A 78 -1.41 4.71 16.43
N ILE A 79 -2.53 3.99 16.38
CA ILE A 79 -3.04 3.34 15.17
C ILE A 79 -3.27 4.39 14.07
N SER A 80 -3.80 5.57 14.42
CA SER A 80 -4.07 6.65 13.46
C SER A 80 -2.81 7.18 12.78
N ARG A 81 -1.68 7.30 13.49
CA ARG A 81 -0.40 7.64 12.83
C ARG A 81 0.13 6.53 11.94
N SER A 82 -0.06 5.28 12.35
CA SER A 82 0.34 4.13 11.56
C SER A 82 -0.48 4.04 10.27
N ARG A 83 -1.78 4.28 10.35
CA ARG A 83 -2.68 4.45 9.20
C ARG A 83 -2.26 5.60 8.31
N ALA A 84 -2.00 6.78 8.88
CA ALA A 84 -1.58 7.96 8.12
C ALA A 84 -0.18 7.81 7.48
N SER A 85 0.61 6.82 7.91
CA SER A 85 1.94 6.54 7.33
C SER A 85 1.87 5.71 6.03
N ILE A 86 0.73 5.06 5.76
CA ILE A 86 0.53 4.34 4.51
C ILE A 86 0.37 5.36 3.38
N ARG A 87 1.26 5.29 2.39
CA ARG A 87 1.25 6.21 1.25
C ARG A 87 1.69 5.52 -0.04
N ALA A 88 1.05 5.93 -1.13
CA ALA A 88 1.42 5.53 -2.46
C ALA A 88 2.67 6.27 -2.95
N THR A 89 3.57 5.55 -3.59
CA THR A 89 4.67 6.10 -4.38
C THR A 89 4.72 5.39 -5.72
N ALA A 90 5.12 6.10 -6.77
CA ALA A 90 5.23 5.52 -8.09
C ALA A 90 6.31 6.18 -8.91
N THR A 91 6.93 5.37 -9.75
CA THR A 91 7.77 5.78 -10.86
C THR A 91 7.07 5.43 -12.16
N GLN A 92 7.64 5.85 -13.28
CA GLN A 92 7.21 5.39 -14.60
C GLN A 92 7.28 3.85 -14.80
N SER A 93 7.99 3.10 -13.96
CA SER A 93 8.11 1.63 -14.08
C SER A 93 7.63 0.83 -12.87
N SER A 94 7.22 1.50 -11.80
CA SER A 94 6.85 0.80 -10.59
C SER A 94 5.77 1.57 -9.84
N ALA A 95 4.83 0.81 -9.30
CA ALA A 95 3.89 1.22 -8.29
C ALA A 95 4.35 0.60 -6.96
N SER A 96 4.36 1.38 -5.87
CA SER A 96 4.73 0.86 -4.56
C SER A 96 3.93 1.53 -3.46
N VAL A 97 3.64 0.78 -2.39
CA VAL A 97 3.00 1.31 -1.19
C VAL A 97 4.01 1.29 -0.06
N LEU A 98 4.22 2.45 0.56
CA LEU A 98 5.09 2.61 1.72
C LEU A 98 4.24 2.65 2.98
N GLY A 99 4.76 2.11 4.08
CA GLY A 99 4.16 2.22 5.42
C GLY A 99 5.23 2.35 6.50
N GLY A 100 4.91 3.06 7.58
CA GLY A 100 5.78 3.27 8.73
C GLY A 100 6.77 4.43 8.60
N GLY A 101 7.92 4.30 9.27
CA GLY A 101 8.99 5.30 9.33
C GLY A 101 9.12 6.02 10.68
N PRO A 102 10.03 7.01 10.80
CA PRO A 102 10.36 7.64 12.08
C PRO A 102 9.17 8.31 12.79
N LYS A 103 8.17 8.76 12.02
CA LYS A 103 6.95 9.41 12.53
C LYS A 103 5.85 8.42 12.95
N ALA A 104 5.99 7.14 12.57
CA ALA A 104 5.07 6.05 12.88
C ALA A 104 5.85 4.79 13.33
N PRO A 105 6.61 4.86 14.44
CA PRO A 105 7.47 3.77 14.89
C PRO A 105 6.70 2.49 15.25
N ALA A 106 5.42 2.62 15.61
CA ALA A 106 4.56 1.50 15.96
C ALA A 106 3.98 0.75 14.75
N PHE A 107 4.20 1.24 13.51
CA PHE A 107 3.57 0.69 12.31
C PHE A 107 3.77 -0.83 12.18
N PHE A 108 5.00 -1.32 12.34
CA PHE A 108 5.28 -2.75 12.21
C PHE A 108 4.68 -3.59 13.33
N GLY A 109 4.47 -3.02 14.52
CA GLY A 109 3.74 -3.68 15.59
C GLY A 109 2.25 -3.82 15.24
N HIS A 110 1.65 -2.79 14.62
CA HIS A 110 0.26 -2.88 14.14
C HIS A 110 0.13 -3.77 12.90
N GLU A 111 1.16 -3.81 12.04
CA GLU A 111 1.16 -4.63 10.82
C GLU A 111 1.35 -6.11 11.12
N PHE A 112 2.33 -6.47 11.95
CA PHE A 112 2.71 -7.86 12.15
C PHE A 112 2.35 -8.40 13.51
N GLY A 113 1.88 -7.57 14.44
CA GLY A 113 1.70 -7.94 15.83
C GLY A 113 3.01 -8.00 16.61
N GLY A 114 2.90 -8.40 17.87
CA GLY A 114 4.00 -8.53 18.83
C GLY A 114 3.65 -9.54 19.92
N GLY A 115 4.02 -9.22 21.16
CA GLY A 115 3.68 -10.02 22.35
C GLY A 115 4.79 -10.93 22.87
N ALA A 116 5.83 -11.20 22.07
CA ALA A 116 6.97 -12.01 22.50
C ALA A 116 7.82 -11.32 23.60
N ARG A 117 7.83 -9.98 23.62
CA ARG A 117 8.53 -9.18 24.63
C ARG A 117 7.54 -8.31 25.39
N PRO A 118 7.77 -8.01 26.69
CA PRO A 118 6.90 -7.11 27.48
C PRO A 118 6.64 -5.77 26.79
N SER A 119 7.63 -5.22 26.09
CA SER A 119 7.56 -3.95 25.34
C SER A 119 6.72 -3.99 24.06
N THR A 120 6.18 -5.16 23.69
CA THR A 120 5.39 -5.38 22.45
C THR A 120 4.02 -5.98 22.71
N ARG A 121 3.61 -6.08 23.99
CA ARG A 121 2.30 -6.64 24.41
C ARG A 121 1.10 -5.75 24.06
N GLN A 122 1.35 -4.48 23.74
CA GLN A 122 0.33 -3.54 23.25
C GLN A 122 -0.16 -3.87 21.83
N PHE A 123 0.52 -4.77 21.12
CA PHE A 123 0.15 -5.19 19.77
C PHE A 123 -0.53 -6.57 19.79
N PRO A 124 -1.40 -6.88 18.82
CA PRO A 124 -1.97 -8.21 18.65
C PRO A 124 -0.89 -9.29 18.51
N THR A 125 -1.25 -10.57 18.64
CA THR A 125 -0.31 -11.69 18.49
C THR A 125 0.42 -11.65 17.14
N HIS A 126 1.73 -11.91 17.14
CA HIS A 126 2.52 -11.89 15.92
C HIS A 126 2.02 -12.89 14.85
N ARG A 127 1.84 -12.43 13.60
CA ARG A 127 1.34 -13.24 12.46
C ARG A 127 2.40 -13.57 11.41
N GLY A 128 3.68 -13.43 11.72
CA GLY A 128 4.74 -13.73 10.75
C GLY A 128 4.66 -12.83 9.52
N ARG A 129 4.61 -13.42 8.32
CA ARG A 129 4.56 -12.69 7.04
C ARG A 129 3.14 -12.37 6.57
N ASP A 130 2.12 -12.92 7.23
CA ASP A 130 0.73 -12.71 6.84
C ASP A 130 0.30 -11.27 7.10
N GLY A 131 0.78 -10.68 8.20
CA GLY A 131 0.42 -9.33 8.59
C GLY A 131 -1.09 -9.14 8.82
N TYR A 132 -1.48 -7.92 9.15
CA TYR A 132 -2.84 -7.55 9.50
C TYR A 132 -3.43 -6.51 8.55
N VAL A 133 -2.59 -5.67 7.92
CA VAL A 133 -3.08 -4.46 7.26
C VAL A 133 -2.55 -4.33 5.84
N LEU A 134 -1.27 -3.94 5.68
CA LEU A 134 -0.67 -3.58 4.41
C LEU A 134 -0.39 -4.80 3.54
N TYR A 135 0.31 -5.80 4.06
CA TYR A 135 0.71 -6.95 3.25
C TYR A 135 -0.49 -7.83 2.82
N PRO A 136 -1.51 -8.09 3.66
CA PRO A 136 -2.76 -8.71 3.21
C PRO A 136 -3.45 -7.92 2.10
N ALA A 137 -3.48 -6.58 2.19
CA ALA A 137 -4.11 -5.74 1.18
C ALA A 137 -3.38 -5.83 -0.16
N ILE A 138 -2.04 -5.77 -0.15
CA ILE A 138 -1.23 -5.95 -1.36
C ILE A 138 -1.49 -7.33 -1.96
N ARG A 139 -1.46 -8.40 -1.16
CA ARG A 139 -1.72 -9.77 -1.65
C ARG A 139 -3.11 -9.96 -2.22
N ALA A 140 -4.13 -9.37 -1.60
CA ALA A 140 -5.49 -9.41 -2.11
C ALA A 140 -5.66 -8.61 -3.42
N ALA A 141 -4.90 -7.53 -3.59
CA ALA A 141 -4.96 -6.70 -4.78
C ALA A 141 -4.22 -7.34 -5.97
N LEU A 142 -3.13 -8.08 -5.73
CA LEU A 142 -2.24 -8.65 -6.77
C LEU A 142 -2.99 -9.40 -7.89
N PRO A 143 -3.92 -10.33 -7.63
CA PRO A 143 -4.64 -11.05 -8.70
C PRO A 143 -5.44 -10.14 -9.62
N SER A 144 -5.91 -9.00 -9.10
CA SER A 144 -6.68 -8.01 -9.85
C SER A 144 -5.83 -6.84 -10.36
N ALA A 145 -4.53 -6.81 -10.04
CA ALA A 145 -3.67 -5.66 -10.31
C ALA A 145 -3.53 -5.41 -11.82
N GLU A 146 -3.44 -6.47 -12.62
CA GLU A 146 -3.38 -6.38 -14.08
C GLU A 146 -4.65 -5.76 -14.66
N ALA A 147 -5.83 -6.29 -14.28
CA ALA A 147 -7.11 -5.74 -14.75
C ALA A 147 -7.32 -4.28 -14.33
N ARG A 148 -6.93 -3.92 -13.10
CA ARG A 148 -6.97 -2.53 -12.62
C ARG A 148 -6.00 -1.65 -13.38
N TRP A 149 -4.79 -2.14 -13.66
CA TRP A 149 -3.80 -1.40 -14.44
C TRP A 149 -4.27 -1.16 -15.87
N ASN A 150 -4.79 -2.19 -16.55
CA ASN A 150 -5.34 -2.09 -17.91
C ASN A 150 -6.47 -1.07 -17.96
N ARG A 151 -7.41 -1.09 -17.02
CA ARG A 151 -8.48 -0.07 -16.97
C ARG A 151 -7.93 1.36 -16.89
N ILE A 152 -6.99 1.61 -15.97
CA ILE A 152 -6.42 2.96 -15.78
C ILE A 152 -5.56 3.35 -17.01
N PHE A 153 -4.93 2.36 -17.65
CA PHE A 153 -4.18 2.54 -18.88
C PHE A 153 -5.09 2.90 -20.05
N ASP A 154 -6.16 2.14 -20.28
CA ASP A 154 -7.14 2.36 -21.34
C ASP A 154 -7.78 3.75 -21.21
N GLU A 155 -8.21 4.15 -19.99
CA GLU A 155 -8.72 5.50 -19.72
C GLU A 155 -7.74 6.60 -20.16
N LEU A 156 -6.43 6.35 -20.10
CA LEU A 156 -5.39 7.31 -20.48
C LEU A 156 -5.12 7.36 -21.99
N PHE A 157 -5.30 6.25 -22.71
CA PHE A 157 -5.07 6.17 -24.15
C PHE A 157 -6.33 6.42 -24.99
N GLU A 158 -7.52 6.09 -24.46
CA GLU A 158 -8.82 6.42 -25.09
C GLU A 158 -9.09 7.94 -25.09
N THR A 159 -8.47 8.72 -24.20
CA THR A 159 -8.59 10.19 -24.24
C THR A 159 -7.96 10.80 -25.52
N ARG A 160 -7.33 10.00 -26.38
CA ARG A 160 -6.61 10.44 -27.59
C ARG A 160 -7.34 10.18 -28.91
N GLU A 161 -8.64 9.90 -28.92
CA GLU A 161 -9.46 10.07 -30.14
C GLU A 161 -9.67 11.58 -30.45
N GLY A 162 -8.60 12.24 -30.89
CA GLY A 162 -8.63 13.48 -31.65
C GLY A 162 -7.89 13.22 -32.97
N PRO A 163 -8.43 13.66 -34.13
CA PRO A 163 -8.02 13.16 -35.43
C PRO A 163 -6.54 13.46 -35.69
N LEU A 164 -5.84 12.45 -36.22
CA LEU A 164 -4.50 12.54 -36.79
C LEU A 164 -4.48 13.44 -38.04
#